data_AF-A0A5K0XXV4-F1
#
_entry.id   AF-A0A5K0XXV4-F1
#
_cell.length_a   1.000
_cell.length_b   1.000
_cell.length_c   1.000
_cell.angle_alpha   90.00
_cell.angle_beta   90.00
_cell.angle_gamma   90.00
#
_symmetry.space_group_name_H-M   'P 1'
#
loop_
_entity.id
_entity.type
_entity.pdbx_description
1 polymer ?
#
loop_
_entity_poly.entity_id
_entity_poly.type
_entity_poly.pdbx_seq_one_letter_code
_entity_poly.pdbx_strand_id
1 'polypeptide(L)' 'IFDGHNGTAAAIFTRENLLNHIVGAIPRGLGRDEWLQALPRALVAGFVKTDKEFQSR' A
#
# COMPACT_ATOMS: atom_id res chain seq x y z
N ILE A 1 9.21 -6.02 5.97
CA ILE A 1 10.09 -7.02 5.30
C ILE A 1 9.20 -7.78 4.33
N PHE A 2 9.58 -7.89 3.06
CA PHE A 2 8.82 -8.64 2.05
C PHE A 2 9.60 -9.89 1.69
N ASP A 3 8.97 -11.04 1.88
CA ASP A 3 9.52 -12.34 1.50
C ASP A 3 8.93 -12.72 0.14
N GLY A 4 9.75 -12.64 -0.91
CA GLY A 4 9.34 -12.92 -2.28
C GLY A 4 9.58 -14.39 -2.63
N HIS A 5 8.61 -15.01 -3.30
CA HIS A 5 8.70 -16.41 -3.75
C HIS A 5 8.35 -16.50 -5.24
N ASN A 6 8.94 -17.48 -5.94
CA ASN A 6 8.82 -17.65 -7.40
C ASN A 6 9.28 -16.42 -8.21
N GLY A 7 10.33 -15.75 -7.72
CA GLY A 7 10.89 -14.52 -8.28
C GLY A 7 10.87 -13.37 -7.28
N THR A 8 11.67 -12.34 -7.53
CA THR A 8 11.79 -11.17 -6.64
C THR A 8 10.93 -9.98 -7.07
N ALA A 9 10.33 -10.05 -8.27
CA ALA A 9 9.60 -8.93 -8.88
C ALA A 9 8.46 -8.41 -7.99
N ALA A 10 7.68 -9.30 -7.39
CA ALA A 10 6.59 -8.92 -6.49
C ALA A 10 7.13 -8.20 -5.24
N ALA A 11 8.14 -8.76 -4.56
CA ALA A 11 8.73 -8.15 -3.37
C ALA A 11 9.37 -6.78 -3.65
N ILE A 12 10.05 -6.63 -4.80
CA ILE A 12 10.63 -5.35 -5.24
C ILE A 12 9.52 -4.34 -5.53
N PHE A 13 8.50 -4.73 -6.29
CA PHE A 13 7.38 -3.85 -6.64
C PHE A 13 6.61 -3.39 -5.39
N THR A 14 6.29 -4.31 -4.48
CA THR A 14 5.64 -3.99 -3.21
C THR A 14 6.51 -3.05 -2.37
N ARG A 15 7.82 -3.28 -2.27
CA ARG A 15 8.76 -2.41 -1.55
C ARG A 15 8.75 -0.97 -2.08
N GLU A 16 8.66 -0.80 -3.39
CA GLU A 16 8.75 0.51 -4.05
C GLU A 16 7.44 1.30 -4.01
N ASN A 17 6.29 0.61 -4.00
CA ASN A 17 5.00 1.25 -4.25
C ASN A 17 4.04 1.20 -3.05
N LEU A 18 4.12 0.19 -2.19
CA LEU A 18 3.08 -0.09 -1.18
C LEU A 18 2.87 1.10 -0.22
N LEU A 19 3.96 1.70 0.28
CA LEU A 19 3.84 2.83 1.21
C LEU A 19 3.14 4.04 0.55
N ASN A 20 3.52 4.35 -0.69
CA ASN A 20 2.91 5.45 -1.44
C ASN A 20 1.42 5.19 -1.70
N HIS A 21 1.04 3.94 -1.96
CA HIS A 21 -0.37 3.57 -2.12
C HIS A 21 -1.16 3.66 -0.82
N ILE A 22 -0.59 3.22 0.30
CA ILE A 22 -1.23 3.34 1.62
C ILE A 22 -1.41 4.81 2.00
N VAL A 23 -0.35 5.61 1.97
CA VAL A 23 -0.41 7.02 2.37
C VAL A 23 -1.26 7.83 1.40
N GLY A 24 -1.20 7.53 0.11
CA GLY A 24 -2.03 8.17 -0.91
C GLY A 24 -3.52 7.86 -0.78
N ALA A 25 -3.89 6.77 -0.10
CA ALA A 25 -5.28 6.43 0.22
C ALA A 25 -5.82 7.13 1.48
N ILE A 26 -4.97 7.81 2.27
CA ILE A 26 -5.40 8.56 3.44
C ILE A 26 -5.85 9.97 3.01
N PRO A 27 -7.06 10.42 3.38
CA PRO A 27 -7.50 11.79 3.12
C PRO A 27 -6.53 12.82 3.70
N ARG A 28 -6.31 13.91 2.96
CA ARG A 28 -5.47 15.03 3.42
C ARG A 28 -6.24 15.88 4.44
N GLY A 29 -5.50 16.56 5.32
CA GLY A 29 -6.06 17.51 6.28
C GLY A 29 -6.64 16.88 7.55
N LEU A 30 -6.48 15.57 7.75
CA LEU A 30 -6.90 14.88 8.97
C LEU A 30 -5.99 15.25 10.15
N GLY A 31 -6.61 15.40 11.32
CA GLY A 31 -5.90 15.38 12.60
C GLY A 31 -5.33 14.00 12.92
N ARG A 32 -4.51 13.90 13.97
CA ARG A 32 -3.84 12.64 14.35
C ARG A 32 -4.81 11.47 14.57
N ASP A 33 -5.88 11.69 15.33
CA ASP A 33 -6.81 10.61 15.67
C ASP A 33 -7.61 10.15 14.45
N GLU A 34 -8.08 11.08 13.63
CA GLU A 34 -8.78 10.77 12.38
C GLU A 34 -7.85 10.04 11.39
N TRP A 35 -6.58 10.44 11.33
CA TRP A 35 -5.56 9.76 10.53
C TRP A 35 -5.36 8.31 11.01
N LEU A 36 -5.29 8.09 12.33
CA LEU A 36 -5.18 6.74 12.91
C LEU A 36 -6.43 5.90 12.63
N GLN A 37 -7.63 6.49 12.67
CA GLN A 37 -8.87 5.81 12.32
C GLN A 37 -8.96 5.49 10.82
N ALA A 38 -8.37 6.31 9.95
CA ALA A 38 -8.33 6.07 8.51
C ALA A 38 -7.33 4.99 8.10
N LEU A 39 -6.29 4.76 8.91
CA LEU A 39 -5.16 3.89 8.57
C LEU A 39 -5.57 2.44 8.22
N PRO A 40 -6.44 1.73 8.97
CA PRO A 40 -6.83 0.35 8.61
C PRO A 40 -7.46 0.25 7.22
N ARG A 41 -8.31 1.22 6.84
CA ARG A 41 -8.93 1.26 5.51
C ARG A 41 -7.91 1.60 4.42
N ALA A 42 -7.01 2.53 4.71
CA ALA A 42 -5.94 2.91 3.79
C ALA A 42 -4.94 1.76 3.54
N LEU A 43 -4.65 0.94 4.55
CA LEU A 43 -3.89 -0.29 4.40
C LEU A 43 -4.56 -1.21 3.38
N VAL A 44 -5.84 -1.56 3.58
CA VAL A 44 -6.60 -2.41 2.66
C VAL A 44 -6.57 -1.84 1.23
N ALA A 45 -6.88 -0.56 1.06
CA ALA A 45 -6.87 0.10 -0.24
C ALA A 45 -5.47 0.08 -0.90
N GLY A 46 -4.42 0.34 -0.12
CA GLY A 46 -3.04 0.36 -0.59
C GLY A 46 -2.56 -1.01 -1.05
N PHE A 47 -2.87 -2.08 -0.31
CA PHE A 47 -2.56 -3.46 -0.71
C PHE A 47 -3.31 -3.85 -1.99
N VAL A 48 -4.62 -3.58 -2.07
CA VAL A 48 -5.42 -3.88 -3.27
C VAL A 48 -4.92 -3.13 -4.51
N LYS A 49 -4.57 -1.85 -4.37
CA LYS A 49 -4.02 -1.06 -5.48
C LYS A 49 -2.67 -1.61 -5.94
N THR A 50 -1.79 -1.91 -4.99
CA THR A 50 -0.45 -2.46 -5.30
C THR A 50 -0.56 -3.80 -6.02
N ASP A 51 -1.45 -4.68 -5.57
CA ASP A 51 -1.68 -6.00 -6.20
C ASP A 51 -2.20 -5.84 -7.64
N LYS A 52 -3.25 -5.03 -7.84
CA LYS A 52 -3.82 -4.79 -9.17
C LYS A 52 -2.83 -4.17 -10.15
N GLU A 53 -2.03 -3.21 -9.71
CA GLU A 53 -1.03 -2.58 -10.57
C GLU A 53 0.12 -3.53 -10.92
N PHE A 54 0.51 -4.41 -10.00
CA PHE A 54 1.50 -5.45 -10.29
C PHE A 54 0.97 -6.46 -11.32
N GLN A 55 -0.29 -6.89 -11.20
CA GLN A 55 -0.93 -7.83 -12.13
C GLN A 55 -1.21 -7.23 -13.51
N SER A 56 -1.27 -5.90 -13.62
CA SER A 56 -1.51 -5.19 -14.88
C SER A 56 -0.22 -4.88 -15.66
N ARG A 57 0.94 -5.30 -15.13
CA ARG A 57 2.25 -5.23 -15.80
C ARG A 57 2.55 -6.52 -16.54
#